data_AF-A0A7S2CB37-F1
#
_entry.id   AF-A0A7S2CB37-F1
#
_cell.length_a   1.000
_cell.length_b   1.000
_cell.length_c   1.000
_cell.angle_alpha   90.00
_cell.angle_beta   90.00
_cell.angle_gamma   90.00
#
_symmetry.space_group_name_H-M   'P 1'
#
loop_
_entity.id
_entity.type
_entity.pdbx_description
1 polymer ?
#
loop_
_entity_poly.entity_id
_entity_poly.type
_entity_poly.pdbx_seq_one_letter_code
_entity_poly.pdbx_strand_id
1 'polypeptide(L)'
;SKVTLAGERLLAVLLPHAASLRAEREARSIALDNKRSGKEVDDDDLPMTPDEGVDDADLPAVGEGLRRSLDGRKRFSNPAKTVAPCEQCGGGARCLLCCPVVNSDTDDDDVKEESDGVLRPPMPESRGDLVASEIPAFDALREWKRARGRELGYNNPCVICHNRTLCEMVRLLPGKLSDLSHVWGMGPSRVEQHGLLMLSALKPFRVNLENARHSSRMSKKKIAARISSPVTVATFSPHAQDTKKKKRTHLKKAGGWDENAGIDLASEAWKDTREYQDLPSCDWSLRRERCARVDGCAACARYVADGRPFDFAVQSQKLLNLFLADGAYGSHAAAHSAGWRWHARPNHGSSMSHQHKWWPPQAVVE
;
A
#
# COMPACT_ATOMS: atom_id res chain seq x y z
N SER A 1 38.98 27.23 21.47
CA SER A 1 39.03 25.85 21.98
C SER A 1 37.68 25.22 22.37
N LYS A 2 36.53 25.68 21.83
CA LYS A 2 35.20 25.07 22.11
C LYS A 2 34.57 24.34 20.91
N VAL A 3 35.20 24.39 19.74
CA VAL A 3 34.67 23.79 18.48
C VAL A 3 35.16 22.35 18.28
N THR A 4 36.21 21.92 18.98
CA THR A 4 36.79 20.57 18.85
C THR A 4 36.07 19.49 19.67
N LEU A 5 35.41 19.86 20.78
CA LEU A 5 34.72 18.91 21.67
C LEU A 5 33.37 18.40 21.14
N ALA A 6 32.74 19.12 20.20
CA ALA A 6 31.47 18.69 19.61
C ALA A 6 31.66 17.64 18.50
N GLY A 7 32.82 17.65 17.81
CA GLY A 7 33.14 16.68 16.76
C GLY A 7 33.45 15.28 17.30
N GLU A 8 34.15 15.18 18.44
CA GLU A 8 34.53 13.90 19.03
C GLU A 8 33.34 13.13 19.63
N ARG A 9 32.30 13.83 20.11
CA ARG A 9 31.08 13.19 20.63
C ARG A 9 30.18 12.61 19.54
N LEU A 10 30.21 13.14 18.32
CA LEU A 10 29.44 12.62 17.18
C LEU A 10 30.08 11.37 16.58
N LEU A 11 31.42 11.29 16.55
CA LEU A 11 32.15 10.11 16.11
C LEU A 11 31.97 8.91 17.05
N ALA A 12 31.86 9.13 18.37
CA ALA A 12 31.63 8.07 19.34
C ALA A 12 30.25 7.39 19.24
N VAL A 13 29.24 8.08 18.69
CA VAL A 13 27.87 7.53 18.51
C VAL A 13 27.72 6.81 17.16
N LEU A 14 28.48 7.19 16.14
CA LEU A 14 28.35 6.63 14.79
C LEU A 14 29.21 5.36 14.57
N LEU A 15 30.31 5.21 15.31
CA LEU A 15 31.20 4.04 15.20
C LEU A 15 30.54 2.70 15.59
N PRO A 16 29.73 2.60 16.67
CA PRO A 16 29.03 1.36 17.00
C PRO A 16 28.01 0.95 15.92
N HIS A 17 27.38 1.93 15.27
CA HIS A 17 26.38 1.69 14.24
C HIS A 17 27.01 1.18 12.92
N ALA A 18 28.22 1.64 12.59
CA ALA A 18 28.96 1.15 11.44
C ALA A 18 29.45 -0.29 11.63
N ALA A 19 29.83 -0.68 12.86
CA ALA A 19 30.20 -2.05 13.19
C ALA A 19 29.00 -3.00 13.11
N SER A 20 27.84 -2.59 13.61
CA SER A 20 26.59 -3.36 13.53
C SER A 20 26.18 -3.64 12.07
N LEU A 21 26.30 -2.63 11.20
CA LEU A 21 25.95 -2.79 9.78
C LEU A 21 26.93 -3.69 9.00
N ARG A 22 28.19 -3.79 9.43
CA ARG A 22 29.14 -4.75 8.85
C ARG A 22 28.82 -6.18 9.29
N ALA A 23 28.53 -6.38 10.58
CA ALA A 23 28.12 -7.68 11.11
C ALA A 23 26.82 -8.21 10.44
N GLU A 24 25.84 -7.34 10.20
CA GLU A 24 24.61 -7.73 9.49
C GLU A 24 24.85 -8.10 8.02
N ARG A 25 25.77 -7.42 7.34
CA ARG A 25 26.16 -7.74 5.95
C ARG A 25 26.90 -9.07 5.86
N GLU A 26 27.80 -9.33 6.80
CA GLU A 26 28.57 -10.57 6.87
C GLU A 26 27.66 -11.77 7.20
N ALA A 27 26.76 -11.62 8.17
CA ALA A 27 25.75 -12.65 8.49
C ALA A 27 24.83 -12.96 7.30
N ARG A 28 24.43 -11.95 6.51
CA ARG A 28 23.65 -12.16 5.28
C ARG A 28 24.46 -12.86 4.18
N SER A 29 25.74 -12.55 4.04
CA SER A 29 26.62 -13.22 3.07
C SER A 29 26.75 -14.71 3.40
N ILE A 30 27.03 -15.03 4.67
CA ILE A 30 27.15 -16.43 5.15
C ILE A 30 25.84 -17.19 4.94
N ALA A 31 24.68 -16.56 5.19
CA ALA A 31 23.38 -17.19 4.97
C ALA A 31 23.09 -17.49 3.49
N LEU A 32 23.55 -16.63 2.57
CA LEU A 32 23.41 -16.84 1.12
C LEU A 32 24.36 -17.94 0.61
N ASP A 33 25.59 -18.00 1.13
CA ASP A 33 26.55 -19.05 0.77
C ASP A 33 26.09 -20.43 1.29
N ASN A 34 25.58 -20.52 2.52
CA ASN A 34 25.00 -21.76 3.06
C ASN A 34 23.77 -22.23 2.27
N LYS A 35 22.98 -21.30 1.71
CA LYS A 35 21.86 -21.64 0.83
C LYS A 35 22.32 -22.11 -0.55
N ARG A 36 23.50 -21.68 -1.00
CA ARG A 36 24.09 -22.07 -2.28
C ARG A 36 24.85 -23.40 -2.20
N SER A 37 25.34 -23.79 -1.02
CA SER A 37 26.10 -25.02 -0.82
C SER A 37 25.27 -26.31 -0.77
N GLY A 38 23.94 -26.23 -0.86
CA GLY A 38 23.09 -27.40 -1.15
C GLY A 38 23.40 -28.64 -0.32
N LYS A 39 23.71 -28.48 0.98
CA LYS A 39 23.92 -29.61 1.87
C LYS A 39 22.56 -29.98 2.46
N GLU A 40 21.78 -30.71 1.67
CA GLU A 40 20.68 -31.52 2.20
C GLU A 40 21.30 -32.47 3.22
N VAL A 41 20.81 -32.40 4.45
CA VAL A 41 21.11 -33.38 5.48
C VAL A 41 20.04 -34.44 5.30
N ASP A 42 20.43 -35.63 4.88
CA ASP A 42 19.52 -36.77 4.76
C ASP A 42 18.95 -37.09 6.16
N ASP A 43 17.64 -36.91 6.32
CA ASP A 43 16.84 -37.16 7.54
C ASP A 43 16.52 -38.66 7.74
N ASP A 44 17.50 -39.56 7.49
CA ASP A 44 17.29 -41.03 7.55
C ASP A 44 17.81 -41.71 8.84
N ASP A 45 18.23 -40.97 9.86
CA ASP A 45 18.71 -41.55 11.13
C ASP A 45 18.12 -40.84 12.36
N LEU A 46 16.82 -41.06 12.61
CA LEU A 46 16.25 -40.84 13.95
C LEU A 46 15.94 -42.19 14.63
N PRO A 47 16.49 -42.44 15.82
CA PRO A 47 16.24 -43.68 16.56
C PRO A 47 14.78 -43.76 17.03
N MET A 48 14.15 -44.89 16.71
CA MET A 48 12.84 -45.32 17.21
C MET A 48 12.80 -45.21 18.74
N THR A 49 11.86 -44.41 19.25
CA THR A 49 11.50 -44.41 20.68
C THR A 49 10.76 -45.70 21.02
N PRO A 50 10.97 -46.30 22.21
CA PRO A 50 10.22 -47.47 22.62
C PRO A 50 8.75 -47.12 22.88
N ASP A 51 7.91 -48.02 22.38
CA ASP A 51 6.48 -48.16 22.58
C ASP A 51 6.15 -48.32 24.08
N GLU A 52 5.68 -47.25 24.72
CA GLU A 52 5.06 -47.34 26.04
C GLU A 52 3.57 -47.65 25.85
N GLY A 53 3.25 -48.93 26.04
CA GLY A 53 1.89 -49.43 26.13
C GLY A 53 1.13 -48.73 27.26
N VAL A 54 -0.04 -48.20 26.92
CA VAL A 54 -1.00 -47.69 27.90
C VAL A 54 -2.20 -48.62 27.85
N ASP A 55 -2.41 -49.27 28.98
CA ASP A 55 -3.45 -50.26 29.24
C ASP A 55 -4.88 -49.73 28.99
N ASP A 56 -5.66 -50.58 28.34
CA ASP A 56 -7.13 -50.53 28.25
C ASP A 56 -7.76 -50.62 29.64
N ALA A 57 -8.49 -49.57 30.04
CA ALA A 57 -9.44 -49.63 31.14
C ALA A 57 -10.69 -48.78 30.86
N ASP A 58 -11.79 -49.52 30.66
CA ASP A 58 -13.17 -49.20 31.03
C ASP A 58 -13.74 -47.79 30.79
N LEU A 59 -14.51 -47.66 29.70
CA LEU A 59 -15.59 -46.67 29.62
C LEU A 59 -16.93 -47.37 29.33
N PRO A 60 -17.97 -47.20 30.19
CA PRO A 60 -19.24 -47.86 29.99
C PRO A 60 -20.10 -47.19 28.93
N ALA A 61 -20.77 -48.04 28.17
CA ALA A 61 -21.80 -47.72 27.19
C ALA A 61 -22.97 -46.93 27.79
N VAL A 62 -23.31 -45.80 27.17
CA VAL A 62 -24.60 -45.14 27.36
C VAL A 62 -25.19 -44.73 26.01
N GLY A 63 -26.29 -45.41 25.68
CA GLY A 63 -27.53 -44.73 25.27
C GLY A 63 -27.66 -44.32 23.81
N GLU A 64 -28.20 -45.25 23.02
CA GLU A 64 -28.95 -44.95 21.81
C GLU A 64 -30.11 -43.98 22.09
N GLY A 65 -30.37 -43.07 21.13
CA GLY A 65 -31.70 -42.50 20.93
C GLY A 65 -31.75 -40.98 20.89
N LEU A 66 -31.69 -40.41 19.68
CA LEU A 66 -32.81 -39.59 19.14
C LEU A 66 -32.49 -39.14 17.71
N ARG A 67 -33.14 -39.81 16.74
CA ARG A 67 -33.43 -39.21 15.44
C ARG A 67 -34.57 -38.20 15.65
N ARG A 68 -34.32 -36.90 15.45
CA ARG A 68 -35.39 -35.93 15.17
C ARG A 68 -34.95 -34.87 14.15
N SER A 69 -35.61 -34.96 13.00
CA SER A 69 -36.26 -33.89 12.24
C SER A 69 -35.47 -32.61 11.95
N LEU A 70 -34.98 -32.56 10.71
CA LEU A 70 -34.91 -31.34 9.92
C LEU A 70 -36.35 -30.83 9.70
N ASP A 71 -36.69 -29.65 10.22
CA ASP A 71 -37.59 -28.66 9.61
C ASP A 71 -37.86 -27.51 10.60
N GLY A 72 -37.63 -26.26 10.17
CA GLY A 72 -38.06 -25.10 10.95
C GLY A 72 -37.25 -23.80 10.75
N ARG A 73 -37.16 -23.28 9.53
CA ARG A 73 -36.81 -21.86 9.31
C ARG A 73 -37.99 -20.99 9.78
N LYS A 74 -37.98 -20.57 11.05
CA LYS A 74 -38.84 -19.49 11.54
C LYS A 74 -38.26 -18.13 11.13
N ARG A 75 -39.01 -17.42 10.28
CA ARG A 75 -38.80 -16.00 9.98
C ARG A 75 -39.07 -15.19 11.26
N PHE A 76 -38.12 -14.38 11.69
CA PHE A 76 -38.37 -13.33 12.68
C PHE A 76 -39.17 -12.21 12.02
N SER A 77 -40.47 -12.15 12.30
CA SER A 77 -41.31 -10.98 12.05
C SER A 77 -41.23 -10.04 13.27
N ASN A 78 -40.83 -8.80 13.04
CA ASN A 78 -40.79 -7.72 14.02
C ASN A 78 -42.22 -7.42 14.53
N PRO A 79 -42.46 -7.26 15.85
CA PRO A 79 -43.76 -6.82 16.35
C PRO A 79 -43.96 -5.34 16.02
N ALA A 80 -45.03 -5.05 15.26
CA ALA A 80 -45.52 -3.69 15.04
C ALA A 80 -45.91 -3.07 16.39
N LYS A 81 -45.35 -1.90 16.70
CA LYS A 81 -45.78 -1.07 17.83
C LYS A 81 -47.23 -0.63 17.58
N THR A 82 -48.16 -1.13 18.38
CA THR A 82 -49.54 -0.63 18.45
C THR A 82 -49.53 0.75 19.11
N VAL A 83 -49.86 1.79 18.34
CA VAL A 83 -50.09 3.15 18.85
C VAL A 83 -51.55 3.23 19.30
N ALA A 84 -51.78 3.71 20.52
CA ALA A 84 -53.12 3.90 21.06
C ALA A 84 -53.91 4.95 20.25
N PRO A 85 -55.23 4.77 20.06
CA PRO A 85 -56.06 5.72 19.30
C PRO A 85 -56.28 7.03 20.07
N CYS A 86 -56.37 8.13 19.34
CA CYS A 86 -56.74 9.44 19.88
C CYS A 86 -58.23 9.43 20.31
N GLU A 87 -58.51 9.65 21.60
CA GLU A 87 -59.86 9.64 22.18
C GLU A 87 -60.77 10.77 21.65
N GLN A 88 -60.24 11.82 21.03
CA GLN A 88 -61.05 12.92 20.50
C GLN A 88 -61.64 12.68 19.09
N CYS A 89 -61.11 11.75 18.29
CA CYS A 89 -61.55 11.60 16.89
C CYS A 89 -61.95 10.18 16.46
N GLY A 90 -61.82 9.17 17.33
CA GLY A 90 -62.48 7.87 17.17
C GLY A 90 -62.15 7.04 15.91
N GLY A 91 -61.08 7.34 15.15
CA GLY A 91 -60.79 6.61 13.91
C GLY A 91 -59.36 6.77 13.40
N GLY A 92 -58.82 5.67 12.86
CA GLY A 92 -57.40 5.47 12.54
C GLY A 92 -56.83 6.33 11.39
N ALA A 93 -55.51 6.51 11.48
CA ALA A 93 -54.56 6.98 10.47
C ALA A 93 -54.81 8.36 9.81
N ARG A 94 -54.07 9.35 10.31
CA ARG A 94 -53.71 10.66 9.72
C ARG A 94 -54.85 11.68 9.59
N CYS A 95 -55.34 12.17 10.72
CA CYS A 95 -56.08 13.43 10.76
C CYS A 95 -55.09 14.62 10.70
N LEU A 96 -54.74 15.08 9.49
CA LEU A 96 -53.88 16.25 9.25
C LEU A 96 -54.61 17.60 9.43
N LEU A 97 -55.88 17.58 9.85
CA LEU A 97 -56.69 18.79 10.00
C LEU A 97 -56.91 19.24 11.46
N CYS A 98 -56.76 18.37 12.46
CA CYS A 98 -57.11 18.71 13.86
C CYS A 98 -55.92 18.89 14.81
N CYS A 99 -54.71 18.42 14.45
CA CYS A 99 -53.52 18.62 15.27
C CYS A 99 -52.50 19.43 14.45
N PRO A 100 -52.40 20.76 14.61
CA PRO A 100 -51.29 21.50 14.03
C PRO A 100 -50.00 20.94 14.64
N VAL A 101 -49.14 20.38 13.79
CA VAL A 101 -47.77 20.03 14.18
C VAL A 101 -47.10 21.35 14.54
N VAL A 102 -46.99 21.61 15.83
CA VAL A 102 -46.09 22.61 16.39
C VAL A 102 -44.67 22.15 16.05
N ASN A 103 -44.20 22.56 14.87
CA ASN A 103 -42.76 22.60 14.59
C ASN A 103 -42.25 23.75 15.46
N SER A 104 -41.67 23.40 16.61
CA SER A 104 -40.91 24.36 17.40
C SER A 104 -39.68 24.73 16.58
N ASP A 105 -39.70 25.94 16.04
CA ASP A 105 -38.55 26.63 15.46
C ASP A 105 -37.40 26.61 16.48
N THR A 106 -36.48 25.69 16.26
CA THR A 106 -35.11 25.82 16.76
C THR A 106 -34.35 26.33 15.56
N ASP A 107 -33.89 27.58 15.66
CA ASP A 107 -32.87 28.17 14.79
C ASP A 107 -31.57 27.37 14.95
N ASP A 108 -31.55 26.16 14.38
CA ASP A 108 -30.33 25.46 14.03
C ASP A 108 -29.82 26.17 12.78
N ASP A 109 -28.87 27.08 12.98
CA ASP A 109 -27.97 27.59 11.95
C ASP A 109 -27.38 26.40 11.20
N ASP A 110 -28.05 26.05 10.11
CA ASP A 110 -27.71 25.05 9.12
C ASP A 110 -26.48 25.59 8.36
N VAL A 111 -25.34 25.60 9.06
CA VAL A 111 -24.01 25.72 8.47
C VAL A 111 -23.86 24.48 7.61
N LYS A 112 -24.36 24.58 6.38
CA LYS A 112 -23.89 23.78 5.26
C LYS A 112 -22.40 24.07 5.21
N GLU A 113 -21.60 23.22 5.87
CA GLU A 113 -20.20 23.04 5.56
C GLU A 113 -20.16 22.81 4.06
N GLU A 114 -19.90 23.87 3.30
CA GLU A 114 -19.33 23.78 1.98
C GLU A 114 -18.09 22.93 2.17
N SER A 115 -18.23 21.64 1.87
CA SER A 115 -17.13 20.72 1.84
C SER A 115 -16.24 21.19 0.70
N ASP A 116 -15.30 22.08 1.01
CA ASP A 116 -14.14 22.36 0.19
C ASP A 116 -13.67 21.00 -0.32
N GLY A 117 -13.81 20.76 -1.62
CA GLY A 117 -13.56 19.50 -2.32
C GLY A 117 -12.08 19.10 -2.32
N VAL A 118 -11.37 19.35 -1.22
CA VAL A 118 -10.09 18.76 -0.88
C VAL A 118 -10.33 17.27 -0.75
N LEU A 119 -10.15 16.56 -1.87
CA LEU A 119 -10.04 15.11 -1.93
C LEU A 119 -9.08 14.66 -0.83
N ARG A 120 -9.64 14.24 0.31
CA ARG A 120 -8.84 13.61 1.36
C ARG A 120 -8.21 12.40 0.68
N PRO A 121 -6.88 12.22 0.80
CA PRO A 121 -6.23 11.07 0.19
C PRO A 121 -6.95 9.80 0.64
N PRO A 122 -7.16 8.82 -0.26
CA PRO A 122 -7.84 7.59 0.08
C PRO A 122 -7.16 6.94 1.29
N MET A 123 -7.96 6.39 2.20
CA MET A 123 -7.45 5.75 3.40
C MET A 123 -6.58 4.55 3.02
N PRO A 124 -5.40 4.38 3.65
CA PRO A 124 -4.48 3.29 3.28
C PRO A 124 -5.08 1.94 3.68
N GLU A 125 -5.13 1.01 2.73
CA GLU A 125 -5.66 -0.34 2.96
C GLU A 125 -4.56 -1.33 3.34
N SER A 126 -3.34 -1.08 2.85
CA SER A 126 -2.19 -1.95 2.99
C SER A 126 -0.93 -1.17 3.39
N ARG A 127 0.11 -1.91 3.81
CA ARG A 127 1.43 -1.32 4.10
C ARG A 127 2.03 -0.60 2.90
N GLY A 128 1.69 -1.02 1.67
CA GLY A 128 2.20 -0.41 0.43
C GLY A 128 1.68 1.00 0.18
N ASP A 129 0.56 1.36 0.82
CA ASP A 129 -0.10 2.67 0.66
C ASP A 129 0.43 3.72 1.67
N LEU A 130 1.34 3.30 2.56
CA LEU A 130 1.96 4.16 3.56
C LEU A 130 3.16 4.89 2.96
N VAL A 131 3.34 6.15 3.36
CA VAL A 131 4.56 6.88 2.98
C VAL A 131 5.75 6.42 3.82
N ALA A 132 6.98 6.67 3.34
CA ALA A 132 8.19 6.19 4.01
C ALA A 132 8.29 6.58 5.50
N SER A 133 7.82 7.78 5.87
CA SER A 133 7.80 8.24 7.28
C SER A 133 6.79 7.50 8.17
N GLU A 134 5.78 6.86 7.59
CA GLU A 134 4.71 6.12 8.29
C GLU A 134 5.09 4.67 8.59
N ILE A 135 6.01 4.10 7.80
CA ILE A 135 6.43 2.70 7.89
C ILE A 135 6.94 2.31 9.30
N PRO A 136 7.80 3.10 9.97
CA PRO A 136 8.31 2.72 11.30
C PRO A 136 7.20 2.59 12.36
N ALA A 137 6.21 3.49 12.33
CA ALA A 137 5.10 3.45 13.26
C ALA A 137 4.18 2.25 13.00
N PHE A 138 3.95 1.93 11.73
CA PHE A 138 3.20 0.74 11.35
C PHE A 138 3.89 -0.55 11.80
N ASP A 139 5.21 -0.66 11.57
CA ASP A 139 5.96 -1.86 11.94
C ASP A 139 6.00 -2.03 13.48
N ALA A 140 6.09 -0.94 14.24
CA ALA A 140 6.00 -0.96 15.71
C ALA A 140 4.61 -1.40 16.21
N LEU A 141 3.53 -0.86 15.65
CA LEU A 141 2.16 -1.30 15.96
C LEU A 141 1.94 -2.77 15.59
N ARG A 142 2.50 -3.21 14.46
CA ARG A 142 2.42 -4.60 14.01
C ARG A 142 3.13 -5.53 14.98
N GLU A 143 4.30 -5.14 15.49
CA GLU A 143 5.02 -5.96 16.47
C GLU A 143 4.33 -5.97 17.83
N TRP A 144 3.85 -4.83 18.31
CA TRP A 144 2.99 -4.76 19.48
C TRP A 144 1.80 -5.72 19.37
N LYS A 145 1.12 -5.73 18.21
CA LYS A 145 -0.03 -6.62 17.99
C LYS A 145 0.37 -8.10 18.06
N ARG A 146 1.53 -8.46 17.52
CA ARG A 146 2.04 -9.84 17.61
C ARG A 146 2.38 -10.22 19.04
N ALA A 147 3.08 -9.35 19.77
CA ALA A 147 3.39 -9.56 21.18
C ALA A 147 2.12 -9.75 21.99
N ARG A 148 1.12 -8.87 21.82
CA ARG A 148 -0.16 -8.98 22.49
C ARG A 148 -0.95 -10.24 22.10
N GLY A 149 -0.85 -10.67 20.85
CA GLY A 149 -1.42 -11.93 20.39
C GLY A 149 -0.82 -13.13 21.12
N ARG A 150 0.52 -13.16 21.26
CA ARG A 150 1.23 -14.20 22.02
C ARG A 150 0.83 -14.20 23.50
N GLU A 151 0.77 -13.03 24.13
CA GLU A 151 0.36 -12.87 25.54
C GLU A 151 -1.04 -13.43 25.82
N LEU A 152 -1.96 -13.26 24.87
CA LEU A 152 -3.35 -13.71 24.99
C LEU A 152 -3.58 -15.14 24.48
N GLY A 153 -2.53 -15.83 24.02
CA GLY A 153 -2.63 -17.19 23.49
C GLY A 153 -3.31 -17.29 22.11
N TYR A 154 -3.35 -16.20 21.34
CA TYR A 154 -3.92 -16.21 20.00
C TYR A 154 -2.90 -16.69 18.96
N ASN A 155 -3.23 -17.78 18.25
CA ASN A 155 -2.46 -18.27 17.11
C ASN A 155 -2.42 -17.26 15.94
N ASN A 156 -3.47 -16.43 15.81
CA ASN A 156 -3.55 -15.37 14.80
C ASN A 156 -3.74 -13.99 15.45
N PRO A 157 -2.72 -13.12 15.42
CA PRO A 157 -2.81 -11.76 15.97
C PRO A 157 -3.86 -10.86 15.30
N CYS A 158 -4.38 -11.23 14.12
CA CYS A 158 -5.45 -10.48 13.46
C CYS A 158 -6.79 -10.53 14.20
N VAL A 159 -6.96 -11.44 15.17
CA VAL A 159 -8.12 -11.46 16.08
C VAL A 159 -8.22 -10.15 16.88
N ILE A 160 -7.07 -9.56 17.27
CA ILE A 160 -7.00 -8.26 17.95
C ILE A 160 -7.43 -7.14 17.01
N CYS A 161 -6.77 -7.00 15.86
CA CYS A 161 -7.13 -6.07 14.80
C CYS A 161 -6.48 -6.43 13.46
N HIS A 162 -7.12 -6.02 12.36
CA HIS A 162 -6.59 -6.21 11.01
C HIS A 162 -5.41 -5.28 10.72
N ASN A 163 -4.57 -5.62 9.73
CA ASN A 163 -3.45 -4.75 9.33
C ASN A 163 -3.94 -3.41 8.75
N ARG A 164 -5.08 -3.41 8.07
CA ARG A 164 -5.75 -2.18 7.60
C ARG A 164 -6.01 -1.19 8.74
N THR A 165 -6.51 -1.68 9.88
CA THR A 165 -6.70 -0.85 11.10
C THR A 165 -5.40 -0.18 11.52
N LEU A 166 -4.27 -0.89 11.47
CA LEU A 166 -2.97 -0.30 11.84
C LEU A 166 -2.52 0.77 10.82
N CYS A 167 -2.71 0.54 9.53
CA CYS A 167 -2.43 1.55 8.49
C CYS A 167 -3.24 2.83 8.75
N GLU A 168 -4.53 2.66 9.04
CA GLU A 168 -5.45 3.75 9.33
C GLU A 168 -5.08 4.50 10.61
N MET A 169 -4.69 3.80 11.67
CA MET A 169 -4.19 4.43 12.91
C MET A 169 -2.96 5.30 12.67
N VAL A 170 -2.01 4.85 11.84
CA VAL A 170 -0.83 5.65 11.51
C VAL A 170 -1.22 6.90 10.70
N ARG A 171 -2.23 6.79 9.82
CA ARG A 171 -2.72 7.91 9.00
C ARG A 171 -3.60 8.89 9.78
N LEU A 172 -4.41 8.44 10.73
CA LEU A 172 -5.25 9.33 11.55
C LEU A 172 -4.49 9.90 12.74
N LEU A 173 -3.53 9.16 13.29
CA LEU A 173 -2.75 9.51 14.47
C LEU A 173 -3.64 9.79 15.71
N PRO A 174 -4.52 8.86 16.12
CA PRO A 174 -5.43 9.04 17.26
C PRO A 174 -4.67 9.27 18.56
N GLY A 175 -5.13 10.22 19.38
CA GLY A 175 -4.44 10.65 20.62
C GLY A 175 -5.16 10.32 21.91
N LYS A 176 -6.45 10.02 21.81
CA LYS A 176 -7.31 9.61 22.92
C LYS A 176 -8.16 8.42 22.50
N LEU A 177 -8.77 7.76 23.48
CA LEU A 177 -9.61 6.58 23.24
C LEU A 177 -10.81 6.88 22.34
N SER A 178 -11.39 8.08 22.43
CA SER A 178 -12.50 8.48 21.54
C SER A 178 -12.08 8.67 20.08
N ASP A 179 -10.81 8.96 19.81
CA ASP A 179 -10.33 9.02 18.42
C ASP A 179 -10.23 7.60 17.82
N LEU A 180 -9.93 6.60 18.66
CA LEU A 180 -9.82 5.21 18.22
C LEU A 180 -11.16 4.63 17.77
N SER A 181 -12.29 5.07 18.33
CA SER A 181 -13.61 4.60 17.87
C SER A 181 -13.96 5.04 16.45
N HIS A 182 -13.25 6.04 15.90
CA HIS A 182 -13.40 6.45 14.51
C HIS A 182 -12.52 5.65 13.53
N VAL A 183 -11.61 4.82 14.03
CA VAL A 183 -10.72 3.98 13.22
C VAL A 183 -11.47 2.73 12.76
N TRP A 184 -11.33 2.39 11.48
CA TRP A 184 -11.95 1.17 10.92
C TRP A 184 -11.61 -0.10 11.71
N GLY A 185 -12.66 -0.84 12.11
CA GLY A 185 -12.53 -2.10 12.85
C GLY A 185 -12.28 -1.96 14.36
N MET A 186 -12.32 -0.75 14.90
CA MET A 186 -12.17 -0.46 16.34
C MET A 186 -13.53 -0.24 17.02
N GLY A 187 -14.19 -1.33 17.40
CA GLY A 187 -15.39 -1.27 18.23
C GLY A 187 -15.10 -0.95 19.70
N PRO A 188 -16.13 -0.56 20.49
CA PRO A 188 -15.97 -0.11 21.88
C PRO A 188 -15.23 -1.13 22.76
N SER A 189 -15.57 -2.42 22.65
CA SER A 189 -14.91 -3.50 23.40
C SER A 189 -13.41 -3.62 23.09
N ARG A 190 -12.99 -3.43 21.83
CA ARG A 190 -11.57 -3.47 21.45
C ARG A 190 -10.82 -2.23 21.95
N VAL A 191 -11.48 -1.06 21.91
CA VAL A 191 -10.91 0.18 22.44
C VAL A 191 -10.70 0.08 23.95
N GLU A 192 -11.65 -0.49 24.68
CA GLU A 192 -11.54 -0.74 26.11
C GLU A 192 -10.39 -1.71 26.44
N GLN A 193 -10.32 -2.85 25.74
CA GLN A 193 -9.34 -3.89 26.03
C GLN A 193 -7.91 -3.55 25.59
N HIS A 194 -7.74 -2.77 24.51
CA HIS A 194 -6.45 -2.61 23.84
C HIS A 194 -6.07 -1.16 23.53
N GLY A 195 -7.00 -0.22 23.62
CA GLY A 195 -6.81 1.15 23.12
C GLY A 195 -5.65 1.88 23.78
N LEU A 196 -5.50 1.79 25.10
CA LEU A 196 -4.38 2.43 25.80
C LEU A 196 -3.02 1.87 25.38
N LEU A 197 -2.92 0.56 25.18
CA LEU A 197 -1.68 -0.09 24.73
C LEU A 197 -1.33 0.31 23.30
N MET A 198 -2.33 0.40 22.42
CA MET A 198 -2.14 0.86 21.05
C MET A 198 -1.67 2.32 20.99
N LEU A 199 -2.29 3.21 21.78
CA LEU A 199 -1.86 4.61 21.89
C LEU A 199 -0.44 4.72 22.43
N SER A 200 -0.09 3.90 23.42
CA SER A 200 1.26 3.82 23.98
C SER A 200 2.29 3.40 22.92
N ALA A 201 1.99 2.37 22.13
CA ALA A 201 2.85 1.91 21.04
C ALA A 201 3.03 2.96 19.93
N LEU A 202 2.01 3.78 19.67
CA LEU A 202 2.06 4.85 18.67
C LEU A 202 2.79 6.11 19.18
N LYS A 203 2.79 6.35 20.49
CA LYS A 203 3.28 7.58 21.13
C LYS A 203 4.70 8.00 20.70
N PRO A 204 5.70 7.10 20.60
CA PRO A 204 7.07 7.48 20.21
C PRO A 204 7.17 8.08 18.81
N PHE A 205 6.23 7.77 17.92
CA PHE A 205 6.27 8.17 16.52
C PHE A 205 5.49 9.45 16.23
N ARG A 206 4.68 9.94 17.18
CA ARG A 206 3.77 11.08 16.98
C ARG A 206 4.47 12.33 16.46
N VAL A 207 5.52 12.76 17.16
CA VAL A 207 6.27 13.98 16.81
C VAL A 207 6.84 13.89 15.39
N ASN A 208 7.43 12.73 15.04
CA ASN A 208 8.01 12.52 13.71
C ASN A 208 6.94 12.52 12.61
N LEU A 209 5.80 11.88 12.85
CA LEU A 209 4.68 11.84 11.90
C LEU A 209 4.02 13.20 11.72
N GLU A 210 3.84 13.97 12.80
CA GLU A 210 3.34 15.33 12.75
C GLU A 210 4.30 16.24 11.96
N ASN A 211 5.60 16.17 12.24
CA ASN A 211 6.60 16.95 11.51
C ASN A 211 6.59 16.61 10.01
N ALA A 212 6.56 15.33 9.64
CA ALA A 212 6.48 14.89 8.25
C ALA A 212 5.22 15.43 7.52
N ARG A 213 4.07 15.48 8.23
CA ARG A 213 2.82 16.06 7.71
C ARG A 213 2.95 17.57 7.51
N HIS A 214 3.54 18.29 8.46
CA HIS A 214 3.76 19.72 8.35
C HIS A 214 4.68 20.05 7.17
N SER A 215 5.80 19.36 7.02
CA SER A 215 6.71 19.51 5.87
C SER A 215 5.99 19.24 4.55
N SER A 216 5.20 18.16 4.47
CA SER A 216 4.44 17.82 3.26
C SER A 216 3.39 18.88 2.90
N ARG A 217 2.71 19.45 3.92
CA ARG A 217 1.71 20.51 3.72
C ARG A 217 2.35 21.82 3.27
N MET A 218 3.50 22.18 3.84
CA MET A 218 4.24 23.39 3.45
C MET A 218 4.76 23.31 2.02
N SER A 219 5.31 22.15 1.61
CA SER A 219 5.74 21.91 0.23
C SER A 219 4.57 22.01 -0.75
N LYS A 220 3.40 21.40 -0.45
CA LYS A 220 2.19 21.53 -1.26
C LYS A 220 1.71 22.98 -1.37
N LYS A 221 1.71 23.73 -0.27
CA LYS A 221 1.33 25.15 -0.26
C LYS A 221 2.26 26.01 -1.12
N LYS A 222 3.57 25.74 -1.09
CA LYS A 222 4.56 26.44 -1.92
C LYS A 222 4.35 26.16 -3.41
N ILE A 223 4.05 24.93 -3.78
CA ILE A 223 3.72 24.55 -5.17
C ILE A 223 2.44 25.24 -5.62
N ALA A 224 1.36 25.17 -4.82
CA ALA A 224 0.10 25.83 -5.13
C ALA A 224 0.26 27.34 -5.30
N ALA A 225 1.02 28.01 -4.41
CA ALA A 225 1.31 29.44 -4.50
C ALA A 225 2.11 29.82 -5.77
N ARG A 226 2.99 28.93 -6.25
CA ARG A 226 3.75 29.14 -7.49
C ARG A 226 2.87 29.00 -8.73
N ILE A 227 1.89 28.08 -8.70
CA ILE A 227 0.90 27.90 -9.77
C ILE A 227 -0.11 29.04 -9.81
N SER A 228 -0.52 29.56 -8.64
CA SER A 228 -1.48 30.66 -8.53
C SER A 228 -0.86 32.04 -8.65
N SER A 229 0.47 32.14 -8.72
CA SER A 229 1.14 33.43 -8.96
C SER A 229 0.81 33.87 -10.39
N PRO A 230 0.32 35.10 -10.61
CA PRO A 230 0.10 35.60 -11.96
C PRO A 230 1.46 35.60 -12.66
N VAL A 231 1.62 34.70 -13.63
CA VAL A 231 2.69 34.82 -14.61
C VAL A 231 2.45 36.18 -15.25
N THR A 232 3.29 37.16 -14.92
CA THR A 232 3.41 38.36 -15.72
C THR A 232 3.79 37.87 -17.10
N VAL A 233 2.80 37.82 -17.99
CA VAL A 233 2.98 37.60 -19.40
C VAL A 233 3.82 38.77 -19.86
N ALA A 234 5.14 38.62 -19.79
CA ALA A 234 6.05 39.49 -20.50
C ALA A 234 5.61 39.40 -21.95
N THR A 235 5.07 40.51 -22.45
CA THR A 235 4.59 40.69 -23.80
C THR A 235 5.64 40.13 -24.74
N PHE A 236 5.42 38.92 -25.25
CA PHE A 236 6.26 38.32 -26.27
C PHE A 236 5.99 39.10 -27.54
N SER A 237 6.75 40.18 -27.71
CA SER A 237 6.78 40.95 -28.93
C SER A 237 7.35 40.05 -30.02
N PRO A 238 6.67 39.86 -31.16
CA PRO A 238 7.11 38.97 -32.23
C PRO A 238 8.20 39.68 -33.04
N HIS A 239 9.34 39.98 -32.42
CA HIS A 239 10.52 40.44 -33.15
C HIS A 239 11.44 39.26 -33.46
N ALA A 240 11.32 38.82 -34.72
CA ALA A 240 12.39 38.30 -35.58
C ALA A 240 13.52 37.58 -34.84
N GLN A 241 13.30 36.33 -34.45
CA GLN A 241 14.42 35.41 -34.24
C GLN A 241 14.90 34.89 -35.59
N ASP A 242 16.01 35.49 -36.00
CA ASP A 242 16.97 35.04 -37.00
C ASP A 242 17.04 33.49 -37.06
N THR A 243 16.63 32.96 -38.21
CA THR A 243 16.53 31.54 -38.50
C THR A 243 17.92 30.91 -38.66
N LYS A 244 18.66 30.72 -37.56
CA LYS A 244 19.73 29.71 -37.53
C LYS A 244 19.12 28.35 -37.37
N LYS A 245 18.73 27.81 -38.52
CA LYS A 245 18.30 26.44 -38.82
C LYS A 245 19.34 25.44 -38.26
N LYS A 246 19.30 25.14 -36.96
CA LYS A 246 19.93 23.93 -36.42
C LYS A 246 19.18 22.77 -37.06
N LYS A 247 19.79 22.18 -38.09
CA LYS A 247 19.40 20.90 -38.68
C LYS A 247 19.03 19.97 -37.51
N ARG A 248 17.73 19.70 -37.32
CA ARG A 248 17.28 18.45 -36.70
C ARG A 248 17.85 17.38 -37.59
N THR A 249 19.01 16.86 -37.19
CA THR A 249 19.65 15.74 -37.85
C THR A 249 18.61 14.65 -37.98
N HIS A 250 18.37 14.24 -39.23
CA HIS A 250 17.54 13.13 -39.64
C HIS A 250 17.19 12.19 -38.49
N LEU A 251 15.90 12.06 -38.18
CA LEU A 251 15.35 10.86 -37.56
C LEU A 251 15.73 9.72 -38.51
N LYS A 252 16.90 9.14 -38.29
CA LYS A 252 17.38 7.98 -39.03
C LYS A 252 16.35 6.87 -38.81
N LYS A 253 16.05 6.11 -39.88
CA LYS A 253 15.33 4.83 -39.87
C LYS A 253 15.49 4.16 -38.50
N ALA A 254 14.36 3.85 -37.85
CA ALA A 254 14.30 3.25 -36.51
C ALA A 254 15.43 2.23 -36.33
N GLY A 255 16.50 2.66 -35.66
CA GLY A 255 17.64 1.81 -35.35
C GLY A 255 17.15 0.69 -34.45
N GLY A 256 17.80 -0.47 -34.53
CA GLY A 256 17.55 -1.57 -33.61
C GLY A 256 17.59 -1.11 -32.15
N TRP A 257 16.94 -1.89 -31.29
CA TRP A 257 16.88 -1.61 -29.86
C TRP A 257 18.29 -1.41 -29.27
N ASP A 258 18.48 -0.29 -28.57
CA ASP A 258 19.68 0.00 -27.77
C ASP A 258 19.30 0.07 -26.30
N GLU A 259 19.87 -0.84 -25.51
CA GLU A 259 19.61 -0.96 -24.07
C GLU A 259 20.07 0.27 -23.29
N ASN A 260 21.05 1.02 -23.77
CA ASN A 260 21.57 2.20 -23.09
C ASN A 260 20.92 3.50 -23.55
N ALA A 261 20.09 3.46 -24.61
CA ALA A 261 19.46 4.66 -25.13
C ALA A 261 18.53 5.33 -24.09
N GLY A 262 18.73 6.63 -23.90
CA GLY A 262 17.91 7.45 -22.99
C GLY A 262 18.09 7.12 -21.50
N ILE A 263 19.16 6.43 -21.12
CA ILE A 263 19.45 6.10 -19.71
C ILE A 263 19.65 7.35 -18.85
N ASP A 264 20.25 8.38 -19.43
CA ASP A 264 20.45 9.71 -18.86
C ASP A 264 19.11 10.46 -18.69
N LEU A 265 18.19 10.26 -19.65
CA LEU A 265 16.84 10.84 -19.65
C LEU A 265 15.83 10.10 -18.79
N ALA A 266 16.16 8.89 -18.30
CA ALA A 266 15.30 8.13 -17.42
C ALA A 266 15.12 8.87 -16.08
N SER A 267 13.94 8.73 -15.47
CA SER A 267 13.68 9.38 -14.17
C SER A 267 14.58 8.85 -13.06
N GLU A 268 14.92 9.72 -12.11
CA GLU A 268 15.74 9.36 -10.93
C GLU A 268 15.10 8.20 -10.14
N ALA A 269 13.76 8.22 -10.02
CA ALA A 269 13.03 7.12 -9.39
C ALA A 269 13.23 5.75 -10.07
N TRP A 270 13.48 5.72 -11.39
CA TRP A 270 13.86 4.49 -12.07
C TRP A 270 15.33 4.13 -11.83
N LYS A 271 16.24 5.11 -11.91
CA LYS A 271 17.68 4.91 -11.68
C LYS A 271 17.93 4.29 -10.29
N ASP A 272 17.31 4.85 -9.26
CA ASP A 272 17.34 4.33 -7.88
C ASP A 272 16.83 2.89 -7.81
N THR A 273 15.70 2.60 -8.48
CA THR A 273 15.12 1.25 -8.46
C THR A 273 16.00 0.26 -9.23
N ARG A 274 16.63 0.69 -10.33
CA ARG A 274 17.51 -0.16 -11.13
C ARG A 274 18.73 -0.58 -10.35
N GLU A 275 19.40 0.35 -9.68
CA GLU A 275 20.58 0.04 -8.85
C GLU A 275 20.23 -0.95 -7.74
N TYR A 276 19.06 -0.78 -7.12
CA TYR A 276 18.62 -1.66 -6.03
C TYR A 276 18.14 -3.05 -6.49
N GLN A 277 17.47 -3.16 -7.64
CA GLN A 277 16.77 -4.38 -8.08
C GLN A 277 17.39 -5.06 -9.31
N ASP A 278 18.52 -4.55 -9.80
CA ASP A 278 19.17 -5.00 -11.03
C ASP A 278 18.17 -5.08 -12.21
N LEU A 279 17.44 -3.98 -12.42
CA LEU A 279 16.39 -3.95 -13.44
C LEU A 279 16.99 -4.01 -14.85
N PRO A 280 16.44 -4.85 -15.74
CA PRO A 280 16.93 -4.99 -17.10
C PRO A 280 16.62 -3.75 -17.94
N SER A 281 17.48 -3.49 -18.93
CA SER A 281 17.30 -2.48 -19.98
C SER A 281 16.92 -3.09 -21.35
N CYS A 282 16.65 -4.39 -21.41
CA CYS A 282 16.32 -5.08 -22.65
C CYS A 282 14.97 -4.63 -23.26
N ASP A 283 14.75 -5.04 -24.51
CA ASP A 283 13.53 -4.82 -25.27
C ASP A 283 12.27 -5.23 -24.48
N TRP A 284 11.16 -4.53 -24.72
CA TRP A 284 9.89 -4.81 -24.07
C TRP A 284 9.39 -6.23 -24.33
N SER A 285 9.71 -6.84 -25.48
CA SER A 285 9.49 -8.27 -25.76
C SER A 285 10.25 -9.17 -24.78
N LEU A 286 11.56 -8.95 -24.71
CA LEU A 286 12.50 -9.78 -23.95
C LEU A 286 12.33 -9.65 -22.43
N ARG A 287 11.69 -8.58 -21.94
CA ARG A 287 11.44 -8.40 -20.50
C ARG A 287 10.51 -9.45 -19.92
N ARG A 288 9.52 -9.96 -20.66
CA ARG A 288 8.65 -11.05 -20.17
C ARG A 288 9.41 -12.37 -20.13
N GLU A 289 10.24 -12.65 -21.12
CA GLU A 289 11.14 -13.81 -21.11
C GLU A 289 12.07 -13.77 -19.90
N ARG A 290 12.68 -12.61 -19.63
CA ARG A 290 13.46 -12.43 -18.41
C ARG A 290 12.61 -12.59 -17.17
N CYS A 291 11.42 -12.00 -17.09
CA CYS A 291 10.56 -12.15 -15.91
C CYS A 291 10.13 -13.61 -15.67
N ALA A 292 9.83 -14.35 -16.73
CA ALA A 292 9.57 -15.79 -16.64
C ALA A 292 10.79 -16.55 -16.11
N ARG A 293 11.97 -16.27 -16.67
CA ARG A 293 13.22 -16.99 -16.35
C ARG A 293 13.84 -16.61 -15.00
N VAL A 294 13.87 -15.32 -14.68
CA VAL A 294 14.56 -14.76 -13.51
C VAL A 294 13.62 -14.67 -12.31
N ASP A 295 12.38 -14.21 -12.52
CA ASP A 295 11.42 -13.99 -11.43
C ASP A 295 10.44 -15.17 -11.26
N GLY A 296 10.51 -16.21 -12.11
CA GLY A 296 9.64 -17.38 -12.04
C GLY A 296 8.16 -17.05 -12.30
N CYS A 297 7.87 -15.99 -13.06
CA CYS A 297 6.49 -15.58 -13.32
C CYS A 297 5.78 -16.57 -14.26
N ALA A 298 4.86 -17.38 -13.73
CA ALA A 298 4.13 -18.37 -14.54
C ALA A 298 3.25 -17.72 -15.62
N ALA A 299 2.70 -16.52 -15.36
CA ALA A 299 1.96 -15.76 -16.36
C ALA A 299 2.84 -15.37 -17.57
N CYS A 300 4.07 -14.92 -17.31
CA CYS A 300 5.03 -14.62 -18.38
C CYS A 300 5.53 -15.91 -19.05
N ALA A 301 5.76 -16.98 -18.29
CA ALA A 301 6.23 -18.25 -18.84
C ALA A 301 5.22 -18.85 -19.84
N ARG A 302 3.92 -18.86 -19.49
CA ARG A 302 2.85 -19.29 -20.41
C ARG A 302 2.81 -18.45 -21.67
N TYR A 303 2.95 -17.13 -21.51
CA TYR A 303 2.95 -16.21 -22.64
C TYR A 303 4.12 -16.48 -23.61
N VAL A 304 5.32 -16.69 -23.08
CA VAL A 304 6.52 -17.03 -23.85
C VAL A 304 6.35 -18.38 -24.55
N ALA A 305 5.82 -19.39 -23.84
CA ALA A 305 5.60 -20.72 -24.38
C ALA A 305 4.56 -20.74 -25.51
N ASP A 306 3.48 -19.96 -25.38
CA ASP A 306 2.41 -19.92 -26.38
C ASP A 306 2.79 -19.13 -27.64
N GLY A 307 3.93 -18.40 -27.65
CA GLY A 307 4.39 -17.60 -28.78
C GLY A 307 3.38 -16.53 -29.25
N ARG A 308 2.43 -16.15 -28.39
CA ARG A 308 1.34 -15.23 -28.76
C ARG A 308 1.90 -13.82 -29.00
N PRO A 309 1.31 -13.05 -29.93
CA PRO A 309 1.59 -11.62 -30.05
C PRO A 309 1.22 -10.86 -28.77
N PHE A 310 1.75 -9.65 -28.63
CA PHE A 310 1.71 -8.81 -27.42
C PHE A 310 0.31 -8.48 -26.89
N ASP A 311 -0.21 -9.33 -26.01
CA ASP A 311 -1.38 -9.00 -25.20
C ASP A 311 -0.93 -8.55 -23.80
N PHE A 312 -0.93 -7.23 -23.59
CA PHE A 312 -0.72 -6.63 -22.29
C PHE A 312 -2.04 -6.44 -21.55
N ALA A 313 -1.97 -6.34 -20.21
CA ALA A 313 -3.11 -5.85 -19.44
C ALA A 313 -3.63 -4.55 -20.06
N VAL A 314 -4.96 -4.37 -20.12
CA VAL A 314 -5.62 -3.29 -20.89
C VAL A 314 -4.98 -1.91 -20.66
N GLN A 315 -4.61 -1.59 -19.42
CA GLN A 315 -3.96 -0.32 -19.09
C GLN A 315 -2.54 -0.20 -19.66
N SER A 316 -1.75 -1.27 -19.59
CA SER A 316 -0.40 -1.29 -20.18
C SER A 316 -0.48 -1.24 -21.71
N GLN A 317 -1.44 -1.95 -22.33
CA GLN A 317 -1.66 -1.88 -23.77
C GLN A 317 -2.02 -0.46 -24.23
N LYS A 318 -2.87 0.26 -23.49
CA LYS A 318 -3.21 1.66 -23.80
C LYS A 318 -1.97 2.56 -23.82
N LEU A 319 -1.07 2.41 -22.85
CA LEU A 319 0.16 3.20 -22.78
C LEU A 319 1.12 2.86 -23.93
N LEU A 320 1.27 1.57 -24.26
CA LEU A 320 2.06 1.11 -25.39
C LEU A 320 1.53 1.67 -26.73
N ASN A 321 0.22 1.61 -26.93
CA ASN A 321 -0.43 2.18 -28.11
C ASN A 321 -0.20 3.69 -28.20
N LEU A 322 -0.18 4.40 -27.06
CA LEU A 322 0.15 5.82 -27.01
C LEU A 322 1.60 6.08 -27.44
N PHE A 323 2.54 5.19 -27.13
CA PHE A 323 3.92 5.33 -27.61
C PHE A 323 4.06 5.10 -29.12
N LEU A 324 3.24 4.22 -29.68
CA LEU A 324 3.19 3.94 -31.11
C LEU A 324 2.42 4.99 -31.91
N ALA A 325 1.57 5.79 -31.27
CA ALA A 325 0.76 6.80 -31.95
C ALA A 325 1.62 7.83 -32.70
N ASP A 326 1.16 8.22 -33.89
CA ASP A 326 1.77 9.28 -34.68
C ASP A 326 1.79 10.59 -33.89
N GLY A 327 2.95 11.23 -33.84
CA GLY A 327 3.17 12.47 -33.07
C GLY A 327 3.54 12.26 -31.59
N ALA A 328 3.49 11.03 -31.07
CA ALA A 328 4.10 10.69 -29.78
C ALA A 328 5.57 10.30 -29.97
N TYR A 329 5.90 9.00 -29.92
CA TYR A 329 7.27 8.51 -30.12
C TYR A 329 7.41 7.69 -31.42
N GLY A 330 6.31 7.18 -31.97
CA GLY A 330 6.27 6.40 -33.22
C GLY A 330 6.87 4.99 -33.13
N SER A 331 7.56 4.64 -32.03
CA SER A 331 8.03 3.27 -31.76
C SER A 331 8.37 3.08 -30.28
N HIS A 332 8.38 1.83 -29.82
CA HIS A 332 8.83 1.48 -28.48
C HIS A 332 10.31 1.83 -28.26
N ALA A 333 11.16 1.62 -29.27
CA ALA A 333 12.59 1.97 -29.21
C ALA A 333 12.79 3.49 -29.07
N ALA A 334 12.00 4.31 -29.76
CA ALA A 334 12.02 5.76 -29.60
C ALA A 334 11.52 6.20 -28.22
N ALA A 335 10.46 5.59 -27.70
CA ALA A 335 9.99 5.86 -26.33
C ALA A 335 11.05 5.49 -25.28
N HIS A 336 11.73 4.35 -25.45
CA HIS A 336 12.85 3.95 -24.60
C HIS A 336 14.01 4.96 -24.68
N SER A 337 14.38 5.37 -25.90
CA SER A 337 15.42 6.38 -26.13
C SER A 337 15.06 7.74 -25.55
N ALA A 338 13.76 8.04 -25.41
CA ALA A 338 13.28 9.25 -24.76
C ALA A 338 13.28 9.17 -23.23
N GLY A 339 13.64 8.03 -22.62
CA GLY A 339 13.74 7.85 -21.17
C GLY A 339 12.60 7.05 -20.53
N TRP A 340 11.64 6.53 -21.31
CA TRP A 340 10.59 5.66 -20.74
C TRP A 340 11.18 4.33 -20.27
N ARG A 341 10.73 3.87 -19.10
CA ARG A 341 11.16 2.60 -18.51
C ARG A 341 9.99 1.81 -17.97
N TRP A 342 10.13 0.49 -17.99
CA TRP A 342 9.05 -0.43 -17.63
C TRP A 342 9.59 -1.68 -16.97
N HIS A 343 8.90 -2.20 -15.96
CA HIS A 343 9.23 -3.48 -15.35
C HIS A 343 7.96 -4.26 -15.00
N ALA A 344 8.00 -5.57 -15.22
CA ALA A 344 6.98 -6.49 -14.74
C ALA A 344 7.57 -7.30 -13.59
N ARG A 345 6.81 -7.44 -12.51
CA ARG A 345 7.21 -8.22 -11.34
C ARG A 345 6.06 -9.12 -10.88
N PRO A 346 6.30 -10.40 -10.53
CA PRO A 346 5.25 -11.26 -9.98
C PRO A 346 4.56 -10.63 -8.78
N ASN A 347 3.24 -10.83 -8.67
CA ASN A 347 2.49 -10.42 -7.50
C ASN A 347 2.86 -11.31 -6.31
N HIS A 348 2.95 -10.73 -5.11
CA HIS A 348 3.26 -11.49 -3.90
C HIS A 348 2.24 -12.62 -3.67
N GLY A 349 2.72 -13.87 -3.65
CA GLY A 349 1.90 -15.05 -3.38
C GLY A 349 1.08 -15.58 -4.57
N SER A 350 1.22 -15.00 -5.77
CA SER A 350 0.56 -15.50 -6.98
C SER A 350 1.56 -15.63 -8.12
N SER A 351 1.83 -16.88 -8.54
CA SER A 351 2.61 -17.14 -9.76
C SER A 351 1.84 -16.77 -11.04
N MET A 352 0.51 -16.63 -10.94
CA MET A 352 -0.40 -16.45 -12.07
C MET A 352 -0.66 -14.98 -12.43
N SER A 353 -0.11 -14.02 -11.69
CA SER A 353 -0.27 -12.60 -12.00
C SER A 353 1.00 -11.80 -11.71
N HIS A 354 1.15 -10.67 -12.39
CA HIS A 354 2.25 -9.74 -12.18
C HIS A 354 1.76 -8.29 -12.20
N GLN A 355 2.54 -7.40 -11.59
CA GLN A 355 2.35 -5.97 -11.61
C GLN A 355 3.26 -5.35 -12.67
N HIS A 356 2.72 -4.38 -13.41
CA HIS A 356 3.49 -3.53 -14.31
C HIS A 356 3.81 -2.21 -13.61
N LYS A 357 5.08 -1.83 -13.60
CA LYS A 357 5.53 -0.53 -13.12
C LYS A 357 6.16 0.22 -14.29
N TRP A 358 5.70 1.45 -14.50
CA TRP A 358 6.15 2.33 -15.57
C TRP A 358 6.81 3.55 -14.94
N TRP A 359 7.87 4.03 -15.56
CA TRP A 359 8.55 5.26 -15.19
C TRP A 359 8.65 6.14 -16.42
N PRO A 360 8.09 7.36 -16.37
CA PRO A 360 8.26 8.32 -17.44
C PRO A 360 9.69 8.88 -17.44
N PRO A 361 10.08 9.56 -18.53
CA PRO A 361 11.31 10.35 -18.60
C PRO A 361 11.36 11.41 -17.49
N GLN A 362 12.55 11.78 -17.05
CA GLN A 362 12.74 12.80 -16.00
C GLN A 362 12.06 14.13 -16.35
N ALA A 363 12.12 14.54 -17.62
CA ALA A 363 11.50 15.76 -18.13
C ALA A 363 9.95 15.81 -18.04
N VAL A 364 9.29 14.69 -17.78
CA VAL A 364 7.83 14.62 -17.57
C VAL A 364 7.48 14.65 -16.07
N VAL A 365 8.45 14.32 -15.20
CA VAL A 365 8.28 14.30 -13.73
C VAL A 365 8.51 15.68 -13.12
N GLU A 366 9.37 16.49 -13.74
CA GLU A 366 9.66 17.89 -13.39
C GLU A 366 8.61 18.84 -13.96
#